data_AF-A0A2E9Z8P3-F1
#
_entry.id   AF-A0A2E9Z8P3-F1
#
_cell.length_a   1.000
_cell.length_b   1.000
_cell.length_c   1.000
_cell.angle_alpha   90.00
_cell.angle_beta   90.00
_cell.angle_gamma   90.00
#
_symmetry.space_group_name_H-M   'P 1'
#
loop_
_entity.id
_entity.type
_entity.pdbx_description
1 polymer ?
#
loop_
_entity_poly.entity_id
_entity_poly.type
_entity_poly.pdbx_seq_one_letter_code
_entity_poly.pdbx_strand_id
1 'polypeptide(L)'
;MPSKVNLKLPRSLWTARDSMGLAMNTLASIKLRTSNGIDANGVKFKGYSKKPIFVAKRGARLKPKGGVESRSGKSIFYAGGYKEYKHKSRERSDAPGSTDSAEVDLVLSGNMMNSLEVKDATPTGFVIGLNQHAQYGYIVNETREFLGLSPKDIEILIKTVEIEVRKKIAK
;
A
#
# COMPACT_ATOMS: atom_id res chain seq x y z
N MET A 1 28.77 -2.92 -17.44
CA MET A 1 28.73 -1.45 -17.40
C MET A 1 27.46 -1.00 -18.10
N PRO A 2 26.60 -0.15 -17.51
CA PRO A 2 25.45 0.38 -18.23
C PRO A 2 25.95 1.33 -19.31
N SER A 3 25.69 1.01 -20.58
CA SER A 3 26.00 1.85 -21.73
C SER A 3 25.20 3.15 -21.64
N LYS A 4 25.89 4.29 -21.57
CA LYS A 4 25.27 5.61 -21.59
C LYS A 4 24.82 5.91 -23.03
N VAL A 5 23.54 5.74 -23.32
CA VAL A 5 22.96 6.09 -24.62
C VAL A 5 22.48 7.54 -24.57
N ASN A 6 23.05 8.39 -25.44
CA ASN A 6 22.72 9.81 -25.50
C ASN A 6 21.65 10.04 -26.58
N LEU A 7 20.37 9.94 -26.19
CA LEU A 7 19.25 10.10 -27.11
C LEU A 7 18.83 11.57 -27.20
N LYS A 8 18.84 12.14 -28.42
CA LYS A 8 18.24 13.46 -28.70
C LYS A 8 16.74 13.31 -28.94
N LEU A 9 15.98 13.11 -27.87
CA LEU A 9 14.51 13.08 -27.95
C LEU A 9 13.96 14.51 -27.93
N PRO A 10 12.95 14.84 -28.78
CA PRO A 10 12.27 16.13 -28.69
C PRO A 10 11.71 16.34 -27.29
N ARG A 11 11.86 17.54 -26.72
CA ARG A 11 11.25 17.87 -25.41
C ARG A 11 9.72 17.79 -25.42
N SER A 12 9.11 17.82 -26.60
CA SER A 12 7.67 17.59 -26.80
C SER A 12 7.27 16.12 -26.73
N LEU A 13 8.22 15.17 -26.83
CA LEU A 13 7.92 13.74 -26.82
C LEU A 13 7.39 13.29 -25.45
N TRP A 14 7.92 13.86 -24.38
CA TRP A 14 7.53 13.56 -23.01
C TRP A 14 7.27 14.85 -22.22
N THR A 15 6.06 14.95 -21.67
CA THR A 15 5.53 16.14 -21.01
C THR A 15 5.18 15.84 -19.55
N ALA A 16 4.89 16.89 -18.76
CA ALA A 16 4.38 16.71 -17.40
C ALA A 16 3.08 15.87 -17.36
N ARG A 17 2.26 15.94 -18.41
CA ARG A 17 1.04 15.12 -18.53
C ARG A 17 1.36 13.63 -18.67
N ASP A 18 2.43 13.29 -19.38
CA ASP A 18 2.88 11.91 -19.54
C ASP A 18 3.44 11.37 -18.22
N SER A 19 4.24 12.19 -17.52
CA SER A 19 4.70 11.87 -16.17
C SER A 19 3.55 11.70 -15.18
N MET A 20 2.51 12.53 -15.27
CA MET A 20 1.30 12.37 -14.44
C MET A 20 0.59 11.05 -14.76
N GLY A 21 0.47 10.67 -16.02
CA GLY A 21 -0.08 9.37 -16.43
C GLY A 21 0.74 8.20 -15.86
N LEU A 22 2.07 8.28 -15.98
CA LEU A 22 2.97 7.29 -15.39
C LEU A 22 2.87 7.24 -13.87
N ALA A 23 2.74 8.39 -13.20
CA ALA A 23 2.57 8.49 -11.75
C ALA A 23 1.27 7.81 -11.30
N MET A 24 0.17 8.03 -12.01
CA MET A 24 -1.11 7.38 -11.71
C MET A 24 -1.06 5.87 -11.92
N ASN A 25 -0.39 5.38 -12.98
CA ASN A 25 -0.18 3.95 -13.20
C ASN A 25 0.69 3.33 -12.10
N THR A 26 1.75 4.02 -11.70
CA THR A 26 2.64 3.64 -10.61
C THR A 26 1.86 3.55 -9.30
N LEU A 27 1.05 4.57 -9.00
CA LEU A 27 0.18 4.60 -7.84
C LEU A 27 -0.82 3.43 -7.82
N ALA A 28 -1.46 3.15 -8.95
CA ALA A 28 -2.42 2.05 -9.08
C ALA A 28 -1.75 0.68 -8.88
N SER A 29 -0.55 0.50 -9.45
CA SER A 29 0.27 -0.71 -9.27
C SER A 29 0.63 -0.94 -7.80
N ILE A 30 1.07 0.10 -7.09
CA ILE A 30 1.34 0.02 -5.65
C ILE A 30 0.08 -0.38 -4.87
N LYS A 31 -1.07 0.26 -5.14
CA LYS A 31 -2.33 -0.03 -4.45
C LYS A 31 -2.80 -1.47 -4.69
N LEU A 32 -2.73 -1.95 -5.93
CA LEU A 32 -3.14 -3.31 -6.31
C LEU A 32 -2.21 -4.38 -5.72
N ARG A 33 -0.89 -4.17 -5.80
CA ARG A 33 0.08 -5.09 -5.18
C ARG A 33 -0.14 -5.15 -3.69
N THR A 34 -0.26 -3.98 -3.08
CA THR A 34 -0.49 -3.84 -1.66
C THR A 34 -1.78 -4.55 -1.28
N SER A 35 -2.93 -4.32 -1.95
CA SER A 35 -4.20 -5.01 -1.65
C SER A 35 -4.12 -6.54 -1.66
N ASN A 36 -3.21 -7.12 -2.46
CA ASN A 36 -2.93 -8.55 -2.49
C ASN A 36 -2.03 -9.05 -1.33
N GLY A 37 -1.69 -8.16 -0.40
CA GLY A 37 -0.83 -8.41 0.73
C GLY A 37 0.65 -8.57 0.37
N ILE A 38 1.09 -7.96 -0.74
CA ILE A 38 2.46 -8.07 -1.26
C ILE A 38 3.20 -6.75 -1.02
N ASP A 39 4.44 -6.83 -0.54
CA ASP A 39 5.32 -5.70 -0.27
C ASP A 39 6.11 -5.26 -1.53
N ALA A 40 6.93 -4.22 -1.41
CA ALA A 40 7.72 -3.65 -2.49
C ALA A 40 8.86 -4.59 -2.94
N ASN A 41 9.17 -5.64 -2.19
CA ASN A 41 10.12 -6.68 -2.60
C ASN A 41 9.43 -7.84 -3.34
N GLY A 42 8.10 -7.78 -3.50
CA GLY A 42 7.31 -8.83 -4.13
C GLY A 42 7.01 -10.02 -3.23
N VAL A 43 7.25 -9.91 -1.91
CA VAL A 43 6.94 -10.95 -0.94
C VAL A 43 5.69 -10.63 -0.15
N LYS A 44 5.05 -11.64 0.45
CA LYS A 44 3.86 -11.40 1.27
C LYS A 44 4.23 -10.65 2.56
N PHE A 45 3.41 -9.69 2.96
CA PHE A 45 3.56 -9.05 4.27
C PHE A 45 3.54 -10.10 5.38
N LYS A 46 4.36 -9.86 6.40
CA LYS A 46 4.31 -10.64 7.63
C LYS A 46 2.90 -10.53 8.24
N GLY A 47 2.28 -11.70 8.43
CA GLY A 47 0.99 -11.82 9.09
C GLY A 47 1.00 -11.30 10.52
N TYR A 48 -0.17 -11.23 11.13
CA TYR A 48 -0.27 -10.72 12.50
C TYR A 48 0.41 -11.62 13.52
N SER A 49 0.90 -11.00 14.59
CA SER A 49 1.45 -11.73 15.73
C SER A 49 0.39 -12.67 16.33
N LYS A 50 0.79 -13.92 16.55
CA LYS A 50 0.02 -14.92 17.29
C LYS A 50 0.40 -14.98 18.77
N LYS A 51 1.35 -14.16 19.23
CA LYS A 51 1.76 -14.12 20.64
C LYS A 51 0.60 -13.58 21.47
N PRO A 52 0.24 -14.21 22.60
CA PRO A 52 -0.86 -13.75 23.44
C PRO A 52 -0.71 -12.28 23.83
N ILE A 53 -1.84 -11.55 23.86
CA ILE A 53 -1.86 -10.13 24.24
C ILE A 53 -3.05 -9.82 25.15
N PHE A 54 -2.90 -8.77 25.94
CA PHE A 54 -4.00 -8.08 26.62
C PHE A 54 -4.25 -6.74 25.93
N VAL A 55 -5.50 -6.50 25.53
CA VAL A 55 -5.92 -5.22 24.94
C VAL A 55 -6.78 -4.48 25.96
N ALA A 56 -6.34 -3.30 26.38
CA ALA A 56 -7.08 -2.49 27.34
C ALA A 56 -8.42 -2.03 26.74
N LYS A 57 -9.48 -1.98 27.58
CA LYS A 57 -10.77 -1.39 27.18
C LYS A 57 -10.72 0.14 27.14
N ARG A 58 -9.75 0.75 27.83
CA ARG A 58 -9.57 2.20 27.92
C ARG A 58 -8.53 2.67 26.91
N GLY A 59 -8.80 3.79 26.23
CA GLY A 59 -7.88 4.46 25.30
C GLY A 59 -8.08 4.12 23.82
N ALA A 60 -8.84 3.08 23.49
CA ALA A 60 -9.26 2.80 22.11
C ALA A 60 -10.63 3.43 21.83
N ARG A 61 -10.82 3.98 20.61
CA ARG A 61 -12.12 4.52 20.18
C ARG A 61 -13.23 3.47 20.16
N LEU A 62 -12.87 2.21 19.89
CA LEU A 62 -13.79 1.08 19.82
C LEU A 62 -13.44 0.04 20.88
N LYS A 63 -14.48 -0.49 21.54
CA LYS A 63 -14.33 -1.57 22.52
C LYS A 63 -13.80 -2.84 21.82
N PRO A 64 -12.75 -3.49 22.35
CA PRO A 64 -12.30 -4.79 21.82
C PRO A 64 -13.43 -5.82 21.82
N LYS A 65 -13.59 -6.55 20.71
CA LYS A 65 -14.64 -7.57 20.55
C LYS A 65 -14.10 -8.99 20.79
N GLY A 66 -14.92 -9.88 21.34
CA GLY A 66 -14.56 -11.26 21.65
C GLY A 66 -13.48 -11.39 22.74
N GLY A 67 -12.64 -12.43 22.67
CA GLY A 67 -11.59 -12.73 23.66
C GLY A 67 -12.14 -13.14 25.03
N VAL A 68 -11.28 -13.15 26.05
CA VAL A 68 -11.65 -13.44 27.44
C VAL A 68 -11.40 -12.23 28.32
N GLU A 69 -12.38 -11.82 29.10
CA GLU A 69 -12.22 -10.69 30.01
C GLU A 69 -11.18 -11.01 31.10
N SER A 70 -10.23 -10.10 31.31
CA SER A 70 -9.25 -10.25 32.39
C SER A 70 -9.93 -10.19 33.76
N ARG A 71 -9.31 -10.79 34.79
CA ARG A 71 -9.83 -10.78 36.17
C ARG A 71 -10.20 -9.38 36.70
N SER A 72 -9.47 -8.35 36.28
CA SER A 72 -9.72 -6.95 36.68
C SER A 72 -10.87 -6.27 35.91
N GLY A 73 -11.38 -6.91 34.87
CA GLY A 73 -12.36 -6.35 33.93
C GLY A 73 -11.85 -5.24 33.00
N LYS A 74 -10.60 -4.79 33.17
CA LYS A 74 -10.03 -3.62 32.46
C LYS A 74 -9.48 -3.91 31.07
N SER A 75 -9.28 -5.18 30.74
CA SER A 75 -8.70 -5.62 29.46
C SER A 75 -9.32 -6.91 28.96
N ILE A 76 -9.14 -7.18 27.68
CA ILE A 76 -9.52 -8.43 27.02
C ILE A 76 -8.23 -9.17 26.64
N PHE A 77 -8.17 -10.45 27.02
CA PHE A 77 -7.10 -11.37 26.67
C PHE A 77 -7.41 -12.09 25.35
N TYR A 78 -6.41 -12.18 24.49
CA TYR A 78 -6.45 -12.92 23.23
C TYR A 78 -5.29 -13.91 23.21
N ALA A 79 -5.60 -15.20 23.32
CA ALA A 79 -4.61 -16.28 23.33
C ALA A 79 -3.95 -16.45 21.95
N GLY A 80 -4.71 -16.26 20.88
CA GLY A 80 -4.21 -16.21 19.50
C GLY A 80 -3.60 -14.85 19.13
N GLY A 81 -3.37 -13.98 20.11
CA GLY A 81 -2.63 -12.74 19.97
C GLY A 81 -3.34 -11.65 19.17
N TYR A 82 -2.53 -10.77 18.58
CA TYR A 82 -3.03 -9.65 17.77
C TYR A 82 -3.83 -10.13 16.55
N LYS A 83 -3.47 -11.29 15.99
CA LYS A 83 -4.23 -11.94 14.91
C LYS A 83 -5.68 -12.19 15.32
N GLU A 84 -5.88 -12.85 16.47
CA GLU A 84 -7.21 -13.14 16.99
C GLU A 84 -8.01 -11.86 17.28
N TYR A 85 -7.38 -10.88 17.95
CA TYR A 85 -7.99 -9.59 18.23
C TYR A 85 -8.51 -8.91 16.96
N LYS A 86 -7.68 -8.85 15.90
CA LYS A 86 -8.05 -8.22 14.63
C LYS A 86 -9.15 -8.97 13.91
N HIS A 87 -9.08 -10.30 13.81
CA HIS A 87 -10.14 -11.10 13.19
C HIS A 87 -11.48 -10.96 13.90
N LYS A 88 -11.50 -10.92 15.24
CA LYS A 88 -12.72 -10.76 16.03
C LYS A 88 -13.27 -9.34 16.06
N SER A 89 -12.40 -8.35 15.83
CA SER A 89 -12.79 -6.92 15.80
C SER A 89 -13.14 -6.40 14.41
N ARG A 90 -12.84 -7.17 13.35
CA ARG A 90 -13.21 -6.84 11.97
C ARG A 90 -14.73 -6.84 11.83
N GLU A 91 -15.24 -5.76 11.25
CA GLU A 91 -16.57 -5.74 10.66
C GLU A 91 -16.43 -6.32 9.25
N ARG A 92 -17.11 -7.43 8.98
CA ARG A 92 -17.11 -8.07 7.66
C ARG A 92 -18.34 -7.59 6.92
N SER A 93 -18.18 -7.23 5.66
CA SER A 93 -19.33 -6.92 4.80
C SER A 93 -19.95 -8.22 4.30
N ASP A 94 -21.24 -8.42 4.56
CA ASP A 94 -22.03 -9.57 4.07
C ASP A 94 -22.34 -9.50 2.55
N ALA A 95 -21.72 -8.57 1.83
CA ALA A 95 -21.95 -8.36 0.40
C ALA A 95 -21.39 -9.53 -0.43
N PRO A 96 -22.16 -10.10 -1.38
CA PRO A 96 -21.66 -11.13 -2.29
C PRO A 96 -20.43 -10.66 -3.06
N GLY A 97 -19.31 -11.38 -2.94
CA GLY A 97 -18.04 -11.05 -3.60
C GLY A 97 -17.10 -10.13 -2.82
N SER A 98 -17.40 -9.81 -1.54
CA SER A 98 -16.45 -9.11 -0.67
C SER A 98 -15.22 -9.99 -0.39
N THR A 99 -14.13 -9.73 -1.10
CA THR A 99 -12.82 -10.26 -0.73
C THR A 99 -12.29 -9.39 0.40
N ASP A 100 -12.72 -9.70 1.63
CA ASP A 100 -12.17 -9.08 2.84
C ASP A 100 -10.66 -8.99 2.69
N SER A 101 -10.14 -7.75 2.71
CA SER A 101 -8.73 -7.43 2.44
C SER A 101 -7.77 -8.38 3.16
N ALA A 102 -6.60 -8.61 2.55
CA ALA A 102 -5.56 -9.48 3.11
C ALA A 102 -5.28 -9.16 4.61
N GLU A 103 -4.69 -10.11 5.34
CA GLU A 103 -4.66 -10.09 6.81
C GLU A 103 -4.14 -8.78 7.43
N VAL A 104 -3.29 -8.01 6.74
CA VAL A 104 -2.58 -6.84 7.29
C VAL A 104 -3.35 -5.52 7.11
N ASP A 105 -4.33 -5.26 7.96
CA ASP A 105 -5.25 -4.11 7.87
C ASP A 105 -4.59 -2.72 7.84
N LEU A 106 -3.42 -2.52 8.44
CA LEU A 106 -2.87 -1.16 8.55
C LEU A 106 -2.42 -0.62 7.19
N VAL A 107 -1.69 -1.44 6.45
CA VAL A 107 -1.26 -1.12 5.08
C VAL A 107 -2.45 -1.24 4.12
N LEU A 108 -3.36 -2.17 4.37
CA LEU A 108 -4.46 -2.51 3.48
C LEU A 108 -5.75 -1.75 3.77
N SER A 109 -5.75 -0.86 4.75
CA SER A 109 -6.92 -0.07 5.06
C SER A 109 -7.24 0.84 3.87
N GLY A 110 -8.52 0.88 3.49
CA GLY A 110 -8.99 1.83 2.47
C GLY A 110 -8.55 3.26 2.80
N ASN A 111 -8.52 3.63 4.08
CA ASN A 111 -8.04 4.94 4.53
C ASN A 111 -6.56 5.18 4.22
N MET A 112 -5.66 4.23 4.50
CA MET A 112 -4.23 4.37 4.18
C MET A 112 -4.03 4.40 2.67
N MET A 113 -4.64 3.49 1.93
CA MET A 113 -4.48 3.43 0.47
C MET A 113 -5.10 4.65 -0.23
N ASN A 114 -6.17 5.23 0.30
CA ASN A 114 -6.75 6.47 -0.22
C ASN A 114 -5.89 7.69 0.07
N SER A 115 -5.06 7.64 1.12
CA SER A 115 -4.12 8.71 1.43
C SER A 115 -2.87 8.74 0.56
N LEU A 116 -2.58 7.65 -0.16
CA LEU A 116 -1.47 7.58 -1.12
C LEU A 116 -1.89 8.26 -2.43
N GLU A 117 -1.16 9.31 -2.79
CA GLU A 117 -1.49 10.21 -3.90
C GLU A 117 -0.23 10.67 -4.66
N VAL A 118 -0.44 11.16 -5.88
CA VAL A 118 0.61 11.86 -6.64
C VAL A 118 0.73 13.28 -6.08
N LYS A 119 1.94 13.66 -5.65
CA LYS A 119 2.25 14.96 -5.07
C LYS A 119 2.67 15.98 -6.10
N ASP A 120 3.45 15.53 -7.08
CA ASP A 120 3.97 16.38 -8.14
C ASP A 120 4.28 15.55 -9.39
N ALA A 121 4.22 16.18 -10.56
CA ALA A 121 4.57 15.59 -11.84
C ALA A 121 5.16 16.65 -12.78
N THR A 122 6.42 16.47 -13.14
CA THR A 122 7.20 17.32 -14.03
C THR A 122 7.60 16.54 -15.29
N PRO A 123 8.10 17.19 -16.35
CA PRO A 123 8.57 16.47 -17.54
C PRO A 123 9.70 15.46 -17.27
N THR A 124 10.39 15.56 -16.14
CA THR A 124 11.54 14.70 -15.80
C THR A 124 11.26 13.71 -14.67
N GLY A 125 10.10 13.77 -14.02
CA GLY A 125 9.77 12.85 -12.94
C GLY A 125 8.45 13.17 -12.25
N PHE A 126 8.14 12.41 -11.20
CA PHE A 126 6.96 12.61 -10.38
C PHE A 126 7.26 12.15 -8.95
N VAL A 127 6.43 12.61 -8.01
CA VAL A 127 6.52 12.24 -6.60
C VAL A 127 5.21 11.61 -6.17
N ILE A 128 5.27 10.43 -5.55
CA ILE A 128 4.12 9.78 -4.90
C ILE A 128 4.39 9.77 -3.40
N GLY A 129 3.36 10.05 -2.61
CA GLY A 129 3.48 10.05 -1.16
C GLY A 129 2.14 10.04 -0.45
N LEU A 130 2.20 9.93 0.86
CA LEU A 130 1.03 9.97 1.73
C LEU A 130 0.61 11.42 1.99
N ASN A 131 -0.69 11.66 2.14
CA ASN A 131 -1.22 12.94 2.60
C ASN A 131 -0.88 13.22 4.08
N GLN A 132 -1.12 14.44 4.52
CA GLN A 132 -0.78 14.90 5.88
C GLN A 132 -1.49 14.12 7.00
N HIS A 133 -2.60 13.45 6.72
CA HIS A 133 -3.39 12.71 7.71
C HIS A 133 -2.91 11.26 7.91
N ALA A 134 -2.04 10.77 7.04
CA ALA A 134 -1.55 9.39 7.06
C ALA A 134 -0.02 9.29 7.20
N GLN A 135 0.63 10.31 7.77
CA GLN A 135 2.10 10.34 7.94
C GLN A 135 2.63 9.14 8.75
N TYR A 136 1.83 8.57 9.66
CA TYR A 136 2.18 7.34 10.38
C TYR A 136 2.46 6.16 9.44
N GLY A 137 1.96 6.20 8.20
CA GLY A 137 2.22 5.18 7.19
C GLY A 137 3.70 5.07 6.81
N TYR A 138 4.50 6.12 6.95
CA TYR A 138 5.94 6.02 6.74
C TYR A 138 6.62 5.14 7.80
N ILE A 139 6.19 5.23 9.07
CA ILE A 139 6.66 4.34 10.14
C ILE A 139 6.23 2.90 9.87
N VAL A 140 5.00 2.72 9.35
CA VAL A 140 4.54 1.38 8.93
C VAL A 140 5.43 0.85 7.80
N ASN A 141 5.83 1.71 6.87
CA ASN A 141 6.66 1.36 5.73
C ASN A 141 8.02 0.80 6.15
N GLU A 142 8.65 1.33 7.22
CA GLU A 142 9.92 0.82 7.74
C GLU A 142 9.88 -0.67 8.13
N THR A 143 8.70 -1.15 8.57
CA THR A 143 8.51 -2.55 8.98
C THR A 143 7.82 -3.40 7.92
N ARG A 144 7.15 -2.76 6.98
CA ARG A 144 6.31 -3.36 5.94
C ARG A 144 6.43 -2.46 4.72
N GLU A 145 7.47 -2.66 3.94
CA GLU A 145 7.81 -1.80 2.82
C GLU A 145 6.74 -1.88 1.73
N PHE A 146 5.70 -1.06 1.82
CA PHE A 146 4.59 -1.06 0.86
C PHE A 146 4.73 0.07 -0.15
N LEU A 147 5.38 1.16 0.24
CA LEU A 147 5.85 2.22 -0.64
C LEU A 147 7.03 1.70 -1.45
N GLY A 148 7.07 2.03 -2.73
CA GLY A 148 8.09 1.54 -3.66
C GLY A 148 7.53 0.57 -4.69
N LEU A 149 8.39 0.11 -5.59
CA LEU A 149 8.02 -0.72 -6.73
C LEU A 149 8.69 -2.07 -6.63
N SER A 150 7.88 -3.12 -6.76
CA SER A 150 8.41 -4.47 -6.93
C SER A 150 9.03 -4.64 -8.31
N PRO A 151 9.90 -5.66 -8.50
CA PRO A 151 10.47 -5.96 -9.81
C PRO A 151 9.39 -6.10 -10.90
N LYS A 152 8.25 -6.70 -10.55
CA LYS A 152 7.10 -6.84 -11.45
C LYS A 152 6.42 -5.51 -11.77
N ASP A 153 6.31 -4.61 -10.80
CA ASP A 153 5.76 -3.27 -11.02
C ASP A 153 6.66 -2.49 -11.99
N ILE A 154 7.98 -2.56 -11.79
CA ILE A 154 8.97 -1.93 -12.64
C ILE A 154 8.85 -2.45 -14.08
N GLU A 155 8.77 -3.76 -14.27
CA GLU A 155 8.64 -4.38 -15.59
C GLU A 155 7.38 -3.88 -16.33
N ILE A 156 6.24 -3.86 -15.64
CA ILE A 156 4.97 -3.39 -16.19
C ILE A 156 5.08 -1.91 -16.59
N LEU A 157 5.63 -1.07 -15.72
CA LEU A 157 5.78 0.36 -15.96
C LEU A 157 6.74 0.65 -17.13
N ILE A 158 7.87 -0.06 -17.21
CA ILE A 158 8.80 0.06 -18.35
C ILE A 158 8.08 -0.27 -19.66
N LYS A 159 7.34 -1.38 -19.69
CA LYS A 159 6.59 -1.79 -20.88
C LYS A 159 5.51 -0.77 -21.26
N THR A 160 4.82 -0.18 -20.28
CA THR A 160 3.85 0.88 -20.52
C THR A 160 4.51 2.13 -21.11
N VAL A 161 5.63 2.58 -20.54
CA VAL A 161 6.39 3.73 -21.06
C VAL A 161 6.90 3.47 -22.47
N GLU A 162 7.44 2.27 -22.73
CA GLU A 162 7.91 1.88 -24.06
C GLU A 162 6.79 1.96 -25.10
N ILE A 163 5.61 1.41 -24.79
CA ILE A 163 4.45 1.45 -25.67
C ILE A 163 4.01 2.90 -25.95
N GLU A 164 3.94 3.73 -24.92
CA GLU A 164 3.55 5.15 -25.08
C GLU A 164 4.56 5.94 -25.92
N VAL A 165 5.85 5.76 -25.67
CA VAL A 165 6.91 6.40 -26.47
C VAL A 165 6.84 5.94 -27.92
N ARG A 166 6.69 4.62 -28.18
CA ARG A 166 6.55 4.08 -29.54
C ARG A 166 5.36 4.69 -30.28
N LYS A 167 4.20 4.79 -29.64
CA LYS A 167 3.00 5.42 -30.23
C LYS A 167 3.23 6.87 -30.63
N LYS A 168 4.00 7.61 -29.83
CA LYS A 168 4.30 9.03 -30.10
C LYS A 168 5.35 9.24 -31.18
N ILE A 169 6.29 8.32 -31.34
CA ILE A 169 7.29 8.35 -32.41
C ILE A 169 6.69 7.91 -33.76
N ALA A 170 5.72 6.98 -33.73
CA ALA A 170 5.05 6.49 -34.94
C ALA A 170 3.98 7.44 -35.50
N LYS A 171 3.73 8.57 -34.82
CA LYS A 171 2.88 9.67 -35.29
C LYS A 171 3.73 10.76 -35.92
#